data_AF-A0A4S0UNP3-F1
#
_entry.id   AF-A0A4S0UNP3-F1
#
_cell.length_a   1.000
_cell.length_b   1.000
_cell.length_c   1.000
_cell.angle_alpha   90.00
_cell.angle_beta   90.00
_cell.angle_gamma   90.00
#
_symmetry.space_group_name_H-M   'P 1'
#
loop_
_entity.id
_entity.type
_entity.pdbx_description
1 polymer ?
#
loop_
_entity_poly.entity_id
_entity_poly.type
_entity_poly.pdbx_seq_one_letter_code
_entity_poly.pdbx_strand_id
1 'polypeptide(L)'
;DRRAMRFLSQGAAWNHVAMDQAIADAGLGENDITNERTGIVMGSGGPSTRTIVEAAETTIKNNSPKRIGPFAVPKAMSSTASATLATWFKIHGVNYSISSA
;
A
#
# COMPACT_ATOMS: atom_id res chain seq x y z
N ASP A 1 -6.11 0.91 12.47
CA ASP A 1 -7.12 -0.16 12.67
C ASP A 1 -6.67 -1.47 12.00
N ARG A 2 -7.11 -2.64 12.49
CA ARG A 2 -6.77 -3.96 11.92
C ARG A 2 -7.22 -4.12 10.47
N ARG A 3 -8.30 -3.45 10.05
CA ARG A 3 -8.80 -3.53 8.67
C ARG A 3 -7.87 -2.82 7.68
N ALA A 4 -7.32 -1.67 8.06
CA ALA A 4 -6.34 -0.92 7.25
C ALA A 4 -5.09 -1.75 6.95
N MET A 5 -4.62 -2.53 7.94
CA MET A 5 -3.40 -3.32 7.84
C MET A 5 -3.49 -4.54 6.91
N ARG A 6 -4.67 -4.89 6.37
CA ARG A 6 -4.84 -6.10 5.53
C ARG A 6 -3.87 -6.13 4.35
N PHE A 7 -3.70 -5.00 3.69
CA PHE A 7 -2.87 -4.85 2.49
C PHE A 7 -1.56 -4.11 2.72
N LEU A 8 -1.30 -3.67 3.95
CA LEU A 8 -0.09 -2.92 4.29
C LEU A 8 1.02 -3.89 4.69
N SER A 9 2.18 -3.72 4.05
CA SER A 9 3.47 -4.15 4.59
C SER A 9 3.97 -3.10 5.59
N GLN A 10 5.07 -3.37 6.30
CA GLN A 10 5.56 -2.44 7.33
C GLN A 10 5.88 -1.05 6.76
N GLY A 11 6.55 -0.97 5.61
CA GLY A 11 6.83 0.30 4.94
C GLY A 11 5.57 1.04 4.52
N ALA A 12 4.60 0.32 3.94
CA ALA A 12 3.31 0.92 3.56
C ALA A 12 2.50 1.39 4.79
N ALA A 13 2.62 0.70 5.93
CA ALA A 13 1.96 1.11 7.17
C ALA A 13 2.54 2.40 7.74
N TRP A 14 3.86 2.59 7.70
CA TRP A 14 4.46 3.88 8.04
C TRP A 14 4.00 5.00 7.11
N ASN A 15 3.94 4.71 5.81
CA ASN A 15 3.47 5.68 4.83
C ASN A 15 2.00 6.09 5.05
N HIS A 16 1.16 5.15 5.49
CA HIS A 16 -0.23 5.44 5.87
C HIS A 16 -0.32 6.42 7.03
N VAL A 17 0.47 6.20 8.08
CA VAL A 17 0.53 7.10 9.24
C VAL A 17 1.04 8.48 8.82
N ALA A 18 2.05 8.53 7.95
CA ALA A 18 2.56 9.79 7.42
C ALA A 18 1.49 10.56 6.61
N MET A 19 0.68 9.85 5.82
CA MET A 19 -0.41 10.45 5.07
C MET A 19 -1.54 10.97 5.97
N ASP A 20 -1.92 10.22 7.01
CA ASP A 20 -2.88 10.70 8.03
C ASP A 20 -2.37 12.00 8.69
N GLN A 21 -1.09 12.05 9.06
CA GLN A 21 -0.47 13.22 9.66
C GLN A 21 -0.46 14.42 8.70
N ALA A 22 -0.09 14.21 7.43
CA ALA A 22 -0.04 15.27 6.43
C ALA A 22 -1.43 15.86 6.13
N ILE A 23 -2.46 15.01 6.04
CA ILE A 23 -3.85 15.45 5.83
C ILE A 23 -4.32 16.32 7.00
N ALA A 24 -4.06 15.88 8.24
CA ALA A 24 -4.45 16.61 9.43
C ALA A 24 -3.72 17.95 9.56
N ASP A 25 -2.41 17.98 9.30
CA ASP A 25 -1.58 19.19 9.35
C ASP A 25 -2.00 20.22 8.29
N ALA A 26 -2.36 19.77 7.09
CA ALA A 26 -2.88 20.62 6.03
C ALA A 26 -4.33 21.09 6.24
N GLY A 27 -5.05 20.52 7.23
CA GLY A 27 -6.44 20.84 7.50
C GLY A 27 -7.41 20.43 6.38
N LEU A 28 -7.07 19.41 5.59
CA LEU A 28 -7.88 18.98 4.46
C LEU A 28 -9.10 18.17 4.89
N GLY A 29 -10.25 18.48 4.30
CA GLY A 29 -11.48 17.70 4.45
C GLY A 29 -11.55 16.53 3.46
N GLU A 30 -12.54 15.66 3.64
CA GLU A 30 -12.76 14.50 2.75
C GLU A 30 -12.98 14.92 1.28
N ASN A 31 -13.67 16.04 1.05
CA ASN A 31 -13.95 16.56 -0.30
C ASN A 31 -12.71 17.11 -1.00
N ASP A 32 -11.71 17.59 -0.25
CA ASP A 32 -10.44 18.04 -0.81
C ASP A 32 -9.61 16.86 -1.32
N ILE A 33 -9.85 15.66 -0.80
CA ILE A 33 -9.12 14.43 -1.11
C ILE A 33 -9.87 13.56 -2.14
N THR A 34 -11.19 13.37 -1.94
CA THR A 34 -12.04 12.48 -2.72
C THR A 34 -12.64 13.22 -3.91
N ASN A 35 -11.80 13.56 -4.88
CA ASN A 35 -12.22 14.21 -6.13
C ASN A 35 -11.26 13.86 -7.29
N GLU A 36 -11.71 14.09 -8.52
CA GLU A 36 -10.94 13.78 -9.74
C GLU A 36 -9.71 14.68 -9.93
N ARG A 37 -9.63 15.78 -9.19
CA ARG A 37 -8.53 16.76 -9.25
C ARG A 37 -7.40 16.47 -8.27
N THR A 38 -7.58 15.47 -7.40
CA THR A 38 -6.60 15.10 -6.37
C THR A 38 -6.05 13.72 -6.67
N GLY A 39 -4.72 13.65 -6.81
CA GLY A 39 -4.00 12.44 -7.15
C GLY A 39 -2.92 12.10 -6.13
N ILE A 40 -2.30 10.94 -6.33
CA ILE A 40 -1.21 10.41 -5.53
C ILE A 40 -0.12 9.84 -6.45
N VAL A 41 1.10 10.32 -6.25
CA VAL A 41 2.32 9.71 -6.78
C VAL A 41 3.17 9.35 -5.58
N MET A 42 3.22 8.07 -5.25
CA MET A 42 3.88 7.60 -4.03
C MET A 42 4.60 6.29 -4.30
N GLY A 43 5.91 6.27 -4.09
CA GLY A 43 6.77 5.14 -4.44
C GLY A 43 7.51 4.55 -3.26
N SER A 44 8.08 3.38 -3.49
CA SER A 44 9.12 2.78 -2.66
C SER A 44 10.22 2.23 -3.57
N GLY A 45 11.47 2.21 -3.12
CA GLY A 45 12.59 1.68 -3.92
C GLY A 45 12.39 0.21 -4.33
N GLY A 46 11.69 -0.56 -3.49
CA GLY A 46 11.19 -1.89 -3.81
C GLY A 46 9.91 -2.21 -3.02
N PRO A 47 9.21 -3.30 -3.36
CA PRO A 47 8.05 -3.78 -2.62
C PRO A 47 8.45 -4.46 -1.30
N SER A 48 7.48 -5.07 -0.61
CA SER A 48 7.76 -5.87 0.58
C SER A 48 8.52 -7.16 0.25
N THR A 49 9.86 -7.10 0.29
CA THR A 49 10.74 -8.26 0.11
C THR A 49 10.41 -9.37 1.12
N ARG A 50 10.13 -9.00 2.37
CA ARG A 50 9.70 -9.94 3.41
C ARG A 50 8.46 -10.74 3.01
N THR A 51 7.43 -10.06 2.47
CA THR A 51 6.20 -10.75 2.04
C THR A 51 6.47 -11.71 0.88
N ILE A 52 7.37 -11.34 -0.03
CA ILE A 52 7.76 -12.20 -1.16
C ILE A 52 8.46 -13.47 -0.64
N VAL A 53 9.44 -13.31 0.26
CA VAL A 53 10.19 -14.44 0.84
C VAL A 53 9.27 -15.36 1.65
N GLU A 54 8.46 -14.80 2.55
CA GLU A 54 7.52 -15.59 3.36
C GLU A 54 6.50 -16.36 2.50
N ALA A 55 6.05 -15.78 1.39
CA ALA A 55 5.14 -16.45 0.45
C ALA A 55 5.83 -17.63 -0.26
N ALA A 56 7.09 -17.45 -0.69
CA ALA A 56 7.88 -18.51 -1.31
C ALA A 56 8.15 -19.66 -0.31
N GLU A 57 8.60 -19.34 0.90
CA GLU A 57 8.82 -20.31 1.99
C GLU A 57 7.55 -21.08 2.34
N THR A 58 6.41 -20.38 2.42
CA THR A 58 5.10 -20.99 2.68
C THR A 58 4.74 -21.99 1.59
N THR A 59 5.02 -21.65 0.32
CA THR A 59 4.74 -22.54 -0.81
C THR A 59 5.59 -23.80 -0.75
N ILE A 60 6.90 -23.65 -0.50
CA ILE A 60 7.84 -24.77 -0.39
C ILE A 60 7.45 -25.68 0.79
N LYS A 61 7.24 -25.10 1.98
CA LYS A 61 6.91 -25.84 3.20
C LYS A 61 5.62 -26.65 3.10
N ASN A 62 4.61 -26.12 2.42
CA ASN A 62 3.30 -26.78 2.30
C ASN A 62 3.15 -27.56 0.98
N ASN A 63 4.17 -27.55 0.12
CA ASN A 63 4.09 -28.03 -1.27
C ASN A 63 2.83 -27.51 -2.00
N SER A 64 2.42 -26.27 -1.70
CA SER A 64 1.16 -25.69 -2.17
C SER A 64 1.11 -24.17 -1.94
N PRO A 65 0.66 -23.37 -2.92
CA PRO A 65 0.55 -21.91 -2.78
C PRO A 65 -0.68 -21.46 -1.98
N LYS A 66 -1.64 -22.36 -1.68
CA LYS A 66 -2.93 -22.03 -1.06
C LYS A 66 -2.78 -21.29 0.28
N ARG A 67 -1.69 -21.54 1.02
CA ARG A 67 -1.44 -20.98 2.34
C ARG A 67 -0.82 -19.57 2.34
N ILE A 68 -0.43 -19.03 1.19
CA ILE A 68 0.02 -17.63 1.05
C ILE A 68 -1.11 -16.66 1.46
N GLY A 69 -2.35 -17.03 1.15
CA GLY A 69 -3.53 -16.21 1.42
C GLY A 69 -3.76 -15.09 0.39
N PRO A 70 -4.94 -14.44 0.43
CA PRO A 70 -5.40 -13.56 -0.63
C PRO A 70 -4.87 -12.11 -0.57
N PHE A 71 -4.06 -11.76 0.44
CA PHE A 71 -3.67 -10.37 0.72
C PHE A 71 -2.18 -10.07 0.47
N ALA A 72 -1.44 -11.02 -0.11
CA ALA A 72 0.00 -10.86 -0.34
C ALA A 72 0.31 -9.94 -1.53
N VAL A 73 -0.50 -9.98 -2.60
CA VAL A 73 -0.20 -9.26 -3.86
C VAL A 73 -0.05 -7.75 -3.65
N PRO A 74 -0.98 -7.04 -2.97
CA PRO A 74 -0.83 -5.59 -2.78
C PRO A 74 0.39 -5.17 -1.94
N LYS A 75 0.96 -6.10 -1.16
CA LYS A 75 2.20 -5.89 -0.39
C LYS A 75 3.45 -6.12 -1.25
N ALA A 76 3.38 -7.05 -2.20
CA ALA A 76 4.50 -7.54 -2.99
C ALA A 76 4.68 -6.81 -4.34
N MET A 77 3.66 -6.09 -4.82
CA MET A 77 3.80 -5.28 -6.04
C MET A 77 4.56 -3.98 -5.79
N SER A 78 5.36 -3.52 -6.76
CA SER A 78 6.15 -2.29 -6.63
C SER A 78 5.29 -1.04 -6.41
N SER A 79 4.02 -1.08 -6.81
CA SER A 79 3.05 -0.02 -6.58
C SER A 79 2.37 -0.07 -5.20
N THR A 80 2.89 -0.86 -4.26
CA THR A 80 2.30 -1.07 -2.92
C THR A 80 1.98 0.25 -2.21
N ALA A 81 2.85 1.25 -2.32
CA ALA A 81 2.69 2.53 -1.66
C ALA A 81 1.51 3.33 -2.22
N SER A 82 1.46 3.60 -3.52
CA SER A 82 0.34 4.37 -4.10
C SER A 82 -0.98 3.61 -4.03
N ALA A 83 -1.00 2.30 -4.32
CA ALA A 83 -2.26 1.55 -4.40
C ALA A 83 -2.96 1.38 -3.05
N THR A 84 -2.20 1.11 -1.99
CA THR A 84 -2.78 0.90 -0.66
C THR A 84 -3.32 2.20 -0.08
N LEU A 85 -2.61 3.31 -0.26
CA LEU A 85 -3.03 4.64 0.18
C LEU A 85 -4.20 5.16 -0.67
N ALA A 86 -4.10 5.10 -1.99
CA ALA A 86 -5.17 5.54 -2.89
C ALA A 86 -6.51 4.87 -2.57
N THR A 87 -6.48 3.55 -2.34
CA THR A 87 -7.68 2.77 -2.02
C THR A 87 -8.25 3.17 -0.65
N TRP A 88 -7.40 3.43 0.34
CA TRP A 88 -7.85 3.78 1.68
C TRP A 88 -8.41 5.21 1.76
N PHE A 89 -7.69 6.16 1.18
CA PHE A 89 -8.03 7.59 1.19
C PHE A 89 -8.96 8.01 0.05
N LYS A 90 -9.49 7.05 -0.73
CA LYS A 90 -10.45 7.28 -1.84
C LYS A 90 -9.93 8.29 -2.88
N ILE A 91 -8.67 8.16 -3.27
CA ILE A 91 -8.08 9.02 -4.30
C ILE A 91 -8.67 8.66 -5.67
N HIS A 92 -9.24 9.66 -6.38
CA HIS A 92 -9.92 9.46 -7.66
C HIS A 92 -9.17 10.08 -8.87
N GLY A 93 -8.19 10.94 -8.63
CA GLY A 93 -7.33 11.47 -9.69
C GLY A 93 -6.19 10.51 -10.06
N VAL A 94 -5.04 11.09 -10.39
CA VAL A 94 -3.83 10.35 -10.77
C VAL A 94 -3.43 9.36 -9.67
N ASN A 95 -3.05 8.12 -10.04
CA ASN A 95 -2.55 7.12 -9.09
C ASN A 95 -1.51 6.21 -9.74
N TYR A 96 -0.24 6.39 -9.37
CA TYR A 96 0.83 5.45 -9.71
C TYR A 96 2.03 5.61 -8.76
N SER A 97 3.03 4.74 -8.93
CA SER A 97 4.27 4.78 -8.18
C SER A 97 5.45 5.00 -9.12
N ILE A 98 6.44 5.80 -8.69
CA ILE A 98 7.75 5.90 -9.34
C ILE A 98 8.76 5.19 -8.43
N SER A 99 9.63 4.38 -9.02
CA SER A 99 10.77 3.78 -8.34
C SER A 99 12.05 4.09 -9.13
N SER A 100 13.01 4.72 -8.48
CA SER A 100 14.33 5.01 -9.04
C SER A 100 15.35 4.83 -7.94
N ALA A 101 15.99 3.66 -7.92
CA ALA A 101 17.08 3.31 -7.02
C ALA A 101 18.36 3.13 -7.83
#